data_AF-A0A8H5D0V4-F1
#
_entry.id   AF-A0A8H5D0V4-F1
#
_cell.length_a   1.000
_cell.length_b   1.000
_cell.length_c   1.000
_cell.angle_alpha   90.00
_cell.angle_beta   90.00
_cell.angle_gamma   90.00
#
_symmetry.space_group_name_H-M   'P 1'
#
loop_
_entity.id
_entity.type
_entity.pdbx_description
1 polymer ?
#
loop_
_entity_poly.entity_id
_entity_poly.type
_entity_poly.pdbx_seq_one_letter_code
_entity_poly.pdbx_strand_id
1 'polypeptide(L)'
;MRVKAESGEKDIMRAFFALCGALLPLLAVGAPPADPCVKVAGKTFAAPTDVLACQKSFPFNETLRQNVLTNMERVFDFFTFEDYYLKSPPPFQESTVNIRETLAKINNTHFKTDYDFNIAIYDFTTQLNDGHTRWFPDCYTLYQNILPAPVVNIEVDGVQGVFVAPDSVEFLSQLGDEFTSFFDDLGFDWKRLAGAKVVEIEGRDPYDYVDFIAKTVSGNYLDHGVRVNSVFSSYRVSGTNFSQRIGDLAGPTVVRQTSLHMKLIPVHSRAVESVDIPFLANYLGLPFTDGPSFWAANCAANDLTNGVDLKGFRVQDLPRKLAKAEIIDKSGGNGINLPPPFLPNTTSVPGSEGVIKSFILPDNKTGVMFLGSFAGDFDRFQADVVAAISAFQKAKVSQLLLDLTNNGGGFVCLGQFLHQYLSGSQIGYPGFVSTNRANPLAQTIVAADIDLGLDARFTFYTADNCMAGNQVLEWTDLDTEIKTAGVKDDPHAPPDLLVSGNFRHNWRTAWSFFDENVPIAYESELPTFRFNYTAETYNKPQALWEFAAKQLFG
;
A
#
# COMPACT_ATOMS: atom_id res chain seq x y z
N MET A 1 -12.43 -68.09 65.78
CA MET A 1 -11.80 -68.57 67.01
C MET A 1 -11.33 -67.35 67.80
N ARG A 2 -11.90 -67.13 69.02
CA ARG A 2 -11.55 -66.14 70.08
C ARG A 2 -11.34 -64.67 69.64
N VAL A 3 -12.30 -63.74 69.81
CA VAL A 3 -12.74 -63.03 71.04
C VAL A 3 -11.57 -62.56 71.93
N LYS A 4 -11.32 -61.24 71.97
CA LYS A 4 -11.50 -60.39 73.17
C LYS A 4 -11.10 -58.93 72.91
N ALA A 5 -11.97 -58.04 73.37
CA ALA A 5 -11.70 -56.63 73.64
C ALA A 5 -11.26 -56.45 75.10
N GLU A 6 -10.47 -55.41 75.39
CA GLU A 6 -10.27 -54.71 76.67
C GLU A 6 -9.30 -53.54 76.38
N SER A 7 -9.79 -52.28 76.32
CA SER A 7 -9.89 -51.28 77.41
C SER A 7 -8.55 -50.76 77.93
N GLY A 8 -8.31 -49.46 77.77
CA GLY A 8 -7.17 -48.76 78.37
C GLY A 8 -7.18 -47.26 78.03
N GLU A 9 -7.93 -46.49 78.80
CA GLU A 9 -7.98 -45.03 78.77
C GLU A 9 -6.96 -44.47 79.79
N LYS A 10 -6.01 -43.63 79.35
CA LYS A 10 -5.22 -42.74 80.22
C LYS A 10 -4.75 -41.47 79.49
N ASP A 11 -5.11 -40.35 80.11
CA ASP A 11 -4.32 -39.13 80.30
C ASP A 11 -4.00 -38.20 79.11
N ILE A 12 -4.96 -37.30 78.88
CA ILE A 12 -4.82 -35.83 78.92
C ILE A 12 -3.40 -35.28 78.70
N MET A 13 -3.15 -34.78 77.49
CA MET A 13 -2.20 -33.69 77.27
C MET A 13 -2.88 -32.65 76.37
N ARG A 14 -3.19 -31.49 76.97
CA ARG A 14 -3.84 -30.34 76.33
C ARG A 14 -2.91 -29.74 75.28
N ALA A 15 -3.21 -29.95 74.00
CA ALA A 15 -2.68 -29.14 72.91
C ALA A 15 -3.70 -28.04 72.58
N PHE A 16 -3.34 -26.78 72.84
CA PHE A 16 -4.05 -25.62 72.32
C PHE A 16 -3.90 -25.59 70.79
N PHE A 17 -4.88 -26.11 70.06
CA PHE A 17 -5.05 -25.80 68.64
C PHE A 17 -5.87 -24.51 68.53
N ALA A 18 -5.19 -23.41 68.21
CA ALA A 18 -5.82 -22.20 67.71
C ALA A 18 -6.47 -22.55 66.35
N LEU A 19 -7.80 -22.57 66.30
CA LEU A 19 -8.57 -22.62 65.06
C LEU A 19 -8.39 -21.26 64.35
N CYS A 20 -7.31 -21.12 63.58
CA CYS A 20 -7.22 -20.08 62.57
C CYS A 20 -8.12 -20.52 61.41
N GLY A 21 -9.38 -20.09 61.43
CA GLY A 21 -10.26 -20.18 60.27
C GLY A 21 -9.69 -19.33 59.15
N ALA A 22 -8.94 -19.94 58.24
CA ALA A 22 -8.53 -19.31 56.99
C ALA A 22 -9.79 -19.08 56.14
N LEU A 23 -10.35 -17.87 56.22
CA LEU A 23 -11.17 -17.31 55.15
C LEU A 23 -10.27 -17.22 53.90
N LEU A 24 -10.28 -18.26 53.08
CA LEU A 24 -9.82 -18.17 51.69
C LEU A 24 -10.69 -17.11 51.01
N PRO A 25 -10.11 -15.99 50.52
CA PRO A 25 -10.88 -15.11 49.66
C PRO A 25 -11.23 -15.93 48.42
N LEU A 26 -12.51 -16.15 48.16
CA LEU A 26 -12.95 -16.48 46.81
C LEU A 26 -12.46 -15.33 45.94
N LEU A 27 -11.38 -15.57 45.19
CA LEU A 27 -11.03 -14.75 44.05
C LEU A 27 -12.25 -14.81 43.15
N ALA A 28 -13.03 -13.74 43.13
CA ALA A 28 -14.04 -13.52 42.12
C ALA A 28 -13.28 -13.58 40.79
N VAL A 29 -13.43 -14.70 40.06
CA VAL A 29 -13.02 -14.79 38.68
C VAL A 29 -13.89 -13.76 37.98
N GLY A 30 -13.33 -12.58 37.72
CA GLY A 30 -13.99 -11.54 36.96
C GLY A 30 -14.48 -12.17 35.66
N ALA A 31 -15.68 -11.78 35.22
CA ALA A 31 -16.17 -12.17 33.90
C ALA A 31 -15.05 -11.94 32.87
N PRO A 32 -14.86 -12.85 31.89
CA PRO A 32 -13.87 -12.63 30.84
C PRO A 32 -14.08 -11.22 30.27
N PRO A 33 -13.01 -10.44 30.05
CA PRO A 33 -13.15 -9.12 29.47
C PRO A 33 -13.97 -9.24 28.17
N ALA A 34 -14.98 -8.38 28.05
CA ALA A 34 -15.86 -8.40 26.88
C ALA A 34 -15.02 -8.24 25.61
N ASP A 35 -15.32 -9.06 24.60
CA ASP A 35 -14.61 -9.06 23.32
C ASP A 35 -14.75 -7.68 22.63
N PRO A 36 -13.64 -6.94 22.45
CA PRO A 36 -13.69 -5.60 21.87
C PRO A 36 -14.06 -5.62 20.37
N CYS A 37 -13.86 -6.73 19.67
CA CYS A 37 -14.18 -6.85 18.25
C CYS A 37 -15.68 -6.86 17.98
N VAL A 38 -16.51 -7.26 18.95
CA VAL A 38 -17.98 -7.22 18.82
C VAL A 38 -18.49 -5.80 18.56
N LYS A 39 -17.79 -4.75 19.02
CA LYS A 39 -18.20 -3.35 18.79
C LYS A 39 -18.05 -2.88 17.35
N VAL A 40 -17.14 -3.50 16.60
CA VAL A 40 -16.79 -3.13 15.22
C VAL A 40 -17.29 -4.16 14.21
N ALA A 41 -17.71 -5.34 14.67
CA ALA A 41 -18.29 -6.38 13.85
C ALA A 41 -19.51 -5.89 13.06
N GLY A 42 -19.56 -6.25 11.77
CA GLY A 42 -20.67 -5.93 10.86
C GLY A 42 -20.80 -4.46 10.46
N LYS A 43 -19.84 -3.60 10.80
CA LYS A 43 -19.84 -2.18 10.43
C LYS A 43 -18.94 -1.91 9.24
N THR A 44 -19.38 -1.06 8.31
CA THR A 44 -18.51 -0.53 7.25
C THR A 44 -17.56 0.51 7.83
N PHE A 45 -18.08 1.38 8.71
CA PHE A 45 -17.29 2.40 9.39
C PHE A 45 -17.31 2.24 10.91
N ALA A 46 -16.15 2.45 11.55
CA ALA A 46 -16.02 2.36 12.99
C ALA A 46 -15.06 3.41 13.56
N ALA A 47 -15.32 3.84 14.79
CA ALA A 47 -14.43 4.74 15.51
C ALA A 47 -13.03 4.10 15.64
N PRO A 48 -11.95 4.83 15.27
CA PRO A 48 -10.57 4.31 15.35
C PRO A 48 -10.19 3.75 16.73
N THR A 49 -10.75 4.30 17.80
CA THR A 49 -10.57 3.82 19.18
C THR A 49 -11.06 2.39 19.37
N ASP A 50 -12.24 2.04 18.83
CA ASP A 50 -12.81 0.70 18.96
C ASP A 50 -12.09 -0.29 18.03
N VAL A 51 -11.66 0.16 16.83
CA VAL A 51 -10.84 -0.66 15.92
C VAL A 51 -9.50 -1.01 16.56
N LEU A 52 -8.81 -0.02 17.14
CA LEU A 52 -7.56 -0.26 17.87
C LEU A 52 -7.76 -1.19 19.07
N ALA A 53 -8.87 -1.07 19.80
CA ALA A 53 -9.19 -1.98 20.90
C ALA A 53 -9.36 -3.43 20.41
N CYS A 54 -10.02 -3.65 19.28
CA CYS A 54 -10.15 -4.96 18.64
C CYS A 54 -8.79 -5.49 18.17
N GLN A 55 -8.06 -4.74 17.35
CA GLN A 55 -6.78 -5.19 16.78
C GLN A 55 -5.70 -5.43 17.84
N LYS A 56 -5.70 -4.66 18.94
CA LYS A 56 -4.77 -4.86 20.07
C LYS A 56 -5.26 -5.89 21.09
N SER A 57 -6.38 -6.56 20.85
CA SER A 57 -6.85 -7.64 21.74
C SER A 57 -6.11 -8.97 21.50
N PHE A 58 -5.49 -9.14 20.32
CA PHE A 58 -4.76 -10.35 19.96
C PHE A 58 -3.38 -10.38 20.66
N PRO A 59 -3.10 -11.42 21.47
CA PRO A 59 -1.85 -11.51 22.21
C PRO A 59 -0.67 -11.75 21.26
N PHE A 60 0.49 -11.21 21.64
CA PHE A 60 1.74 -11.50 20.95
C PHE A 60 2.04 -13.01 20.96
N ASN A 61 2.51 -13.55 19.83
CA ASN A 61 2.84 -14.97 19.67
C ASN A 61 4.25 -15.15 19.09
N GLU A 62 5.14 -15.77 19.88
CA GLU A 62 6.53 -15.98 19.51
C GLU A 62 6.72 -16.90 18.29
N THR A 63 5.88 -17.92 18.15
CA THR A 63 5.95 -18.84 17.00
C THR A 63 5.58 -18.12 15.70
N LEU A 64 4.53 -17.29 15.72
CA LEU A 64 4.14 -16.50 14.55
C LEU A 64 5.23 -15.47 14.19
N ARG A 65 5.81 -14.82 15.20
CA ARG A 65 6.95 -13.91 15.00
C ARG A 65 8.11 -14.59 14.29
N GLN A 66 8.59 -15.73 14.80
CA GLN A 66 9.73 -16.42 14.21
C GLN A 66 9.44 -16.89 12.78
N ASN A 67 8.21 -17.34 12.51
CA ASN A 67 7.80 -17.72 11.16
C ASN A 67 7.85 -16.53 10.19
N VAL A 68 7.25 -15.37 10.55
CA VAL A 68 7.27 -14.16 9.72
C VAL A 68 8.71 -13.65 9.52
N LEU A 69 9.50 -13.54 10.59
CA LEU A 69 10.87 -13.03 10.49
C LEU A 69 11.77 -13.96 9.67
N THR A 70 11.67 -15.27 9.85
CA THR A 70 12.43 -16.24 9.04
C THR A 70 12.03 -16.15 7.57
N ASN A 71 10.72 -16.06 7.27
CA ASN A 71 10.24 -15.87 5.91
C ASN A 71 10.84 -14.60 5.29
N MET A 72 10.72 -13.46 5.98
CA MET A 72 11.25 -12.18 5.49
C MET A 72 12.76 -12.21 5.30
N GLU A 73 13.53 -12.78 6.23
CA GLU A 73 14.98 -12.91 6.09
C GLU A 73 15.36 -13.68 4.82
N ARG A 74 14.67 -14.79 4.54
CA ARG A 74 14.91 -15.61 3.33
C ARG A 74 14.44 -14.93 2.05
N VAL A 75 13.35 -14.18 2.09
CA VAL A 75 12.92 -13.38 0.93
C VAL A 75 13.91 -12.23 0.67
N PHE A 76 14.41 -11.56 1.71
CA PHE A 76 15.44 -10.54 1.57
C PHE A 76 16.77 -11.08 1.04
N ASP A 77 17.06 -12.39 1.14
CA ASP A 77 18.24 -12.98 0.51
C ASP A 77 18.22 -12.82 -1.03
N PHE A 78 17.05 -12.58 -1.63
CA PHE A 78 16.96 -12.25 -3.06
C PHE A 78 17.38 -10.80 -3.35
N PHE A 79 17.46 -9.92 -2.36
CA PHE A 79 17.84 -8.52 -2.54
C PHE A 79 19.35 -8.39 -2.81
N THR A 80 19.78 -8.46 -4.08
CA THR A 80 21.22 -8.47 -4.40
C THR A 80 21.94 -7.11 -4.28
N PHE A 81 21.22 -6.04 -3.90
CA PHE A 81 21.74 -4.67 -3.80
C PHE A 81 21.75 -4.11 -2.38
N GLU A 82 21.61 -4.91 -1.31
CA GLU A 82 21.54 -4.39 0.08
C GLU A 82 22.69 -3.41 0.41
N ASP A 83 23.93 -3.71 -0.03
CA ASP A 83 25.10 -2.84 0.18
C ASP A 83 25.01 -1.51 -0.58
N TYR A 84 24.49 -1.53 -1.81
CA TYR A 84 24.26 -0.32 -2.60
C TYR A 84 23.13 0.50 -1.97
N TYR A 85 22.02 -0.17 -1.65
CA TYR A 85 20.86 0.40 -0.99
C TYR A 85 21.27 1.16 0.27
N LEU A 86 22.02 0.53 1.17
CA LEU A 86 22.49 1.16 2.41
C LEU A 86 23.36 2.42 2.18
N LYS A 87 23.97 2.55 1.00
CA LYS A 87 24.88 3.64 0.62
C LYS A 87 24.31 4.46 -0.57
N SER A 88 22.99 4.42 -0.76
CA SER A 88 22.36 5.02 -1.93
C SER A 88 22.75 6.50 -2.08
N PRO A 89 23.17 6.95 -3.27
CA PRO A 89 23.54 8.34 -3.49
C PRO A 89 22.31 9.25 -3.52
N PRO A 90 22.48 10.58 -3.47
CA PRO A 90 21.41 11.50 -3.76
C PRO A 90 20.74 11.26 -5.12
N PRO A 91 19.40 11.33 -5.23
CA PRO A 91 18.43 11.75 -4.21
C PRO A 91 17.83 10.59 -3.37
N PHE A 92 18.42 9.40 -3.37
CA PHE A 92 17.86 8.19 -2.75
C PHE A 92 18.37 7.89 -1.33
N GLN A 93 19.20 8.76 -0.77
CA GLN A 93 19.87 8.56 0.52
C GLN A 93 18.89 8.46 1.72
N GLU A 94 17.68 9.02 1.60
CA GLU A 94 16.66 8.98 2.65
C GLU A 94 15.98 7.62 2.78
N SER A 95 16.06 6.80 1.75
CA SER A 95 15.38 5.51 1.66
C SER A 95 16.32 4.40 2.08
N THR A 96 17.08 4.54 3.17
CA THR A 96 18.15 3.60 3.51
C THR A 96 18.13 3.19 4.98
N VAL A 97 18.30 1.90 5.24
CA VAL A 97 18.41 1.32 6.58
C VAL A 97 19.14 -0.01 6.50
N ASN A 98 19.84 -0.41 7.55
CA ASN A 98 20.42 -1.75 7.61
C ASN A 98 19.29 -2.77 7.86
N ILE A 99 18.90 -3.49 6.80
CA ILE A 99 17.80 -4.46 6.80
C ILE A 99 18.04 -5.55 7.85
N ARG A 100 19.24 -6.16 7.83
CA ARG A 100 19.59 -7.29 8.72
C ARG A 100 19.68 -6.87 10.18
N GLU A 101 20.30 -5.73 10.48
CA GLU A 101 20.31 -5.19 11.84
C GLU A 101 18.91 -4.81 12.34
N THR A 102 18.05 -4.31 11.45
CA THR A 102 16.68 -3.93 11.83
C THR A 102 15.82 -5.15 12.12
N LEU A 103 15.88 -6.20 11.30
CA LEU A 103 15.21 -7.47 11.57
C LEU A 103 15.71 -8.09 12.88
N ALA A 104 17.02 -8.07 13.13
CA ALA A 104 17.59 -8.54 14.40
C ALA A 104 17.10 -7.72 15.60
N LYS A 105 16.96 -6.40 15.47
CA LYS A 105 16.40 -5.54 16.52
C LYS A 105 14.92 -5.85 16.78
N ILE A 106 14.12 -6.04 15.73
CA ILE A 106 12.72 -6.46 15.87
C ILE A 106 12.64 -7.84 16.54
N ASN A 107 13.54 -8.77 16.19
CA ASN A 107 13.65 -10.08 16.82
C ASN A 107 14.09 -10.04 18.31
N ASN A 108 14.57 -8.90 18.82
CA ASN A 108 14.91 -8.74 20.23
C ASN A 108 13.96 -7.77 20.96
N THR A 109 12.96 -7.22 20.28
CA THR A 109 12.00 -6.29 20.86
C THR A 109 10.84 -7.05 21.51
N HIS A 110 10.49 -6.66 22.75
CA HIS A 110 9.33 -7.20 23.45
C HIS A 110 8.06 -6.43 23.04
N PHE A 111 7.19 -7.08 22.26
CA PHE A 111 5.92 -6.52 21.83
C PHE A 111 4.78 -6.90 22.79
N LYS A 112 3.84 -5.97 22.99
CA LYS A 112 2.69 -6.20 23.88
C LYS A 112 1.60 -7.03 23.19
N THR A 113 1.39 -6.80 21.90
CA THR A 113 0.32 -7.42 21.12
C THR A 113 0.87 -7.88 19.77
N ASP A 114 0.12 -8.76 19.09
CA ASP A 114 0.46 -9.17 17.72
C ASP A 114 0.40 -7.98 16.73
N TYR A 115 -0.52 -7.03 16.98
CA TYR A 115 -0.57 -5.75 16.27
C TYR A 115 0.73 -4.98 16.41
N ASP A 116 1.25 -4.79 17.63
CA ASP A 116 2.44 -3.94 17.84
C ASP A 116 3.68 -4.54 17.14
N PHE A 117 3.78 -5.87 17.06
CA PHE A 117 4.81 -6.58 16.28
C PHE A 117 4.67 -6.35 14.78
N ASN A 118 3.49 -6.61 14.22
CA ASN A 118 3.24 -6.49 12.78
C ASN A 118 3.36 -5.04 12.29
N ILE A 119 2.96 -4.07 13.12
CA ILE A 119 3.12 -2.65 12.83
C ILE A 119 4.61 -2.25 12.79
N ALA A 120 5.45 -2.78 13.66
CA ALA A 120 6.89 -2.51 13.61
C ALA A 120 7.54 -3.01 12.30
N ILE A 121 7.12 -4.18 11.80
CA ILE A 121 7.57 -4.70 10.51
C ILE A 121 7.00 -3.88 9.33
N TYR A 122 5.71 -3.56 9.39
CA TYR A 122 5.06 -2.73 8.39
C TYR A 122 5.77 -1.37 8.26
N ASP A 123 6.09 -0.72 9.38
CA ASP A 123 6.80 0.56 9.40
C ASP A 123 8.19 0.46 8.83
N PHE A 124 8.95 -0.53 9.27
CA PHE A 124 10.28 -0.79 8.76
C PHE A 124 10.27 -0.93 7.23
N THR A 125 9.42 -1.83 6.70
CA THR A 125 9.37 -2.07 5.25
C THR A 125 8.75 -0.91 4.47
N THR A 126 7.84 -0.14 5.07
CA THR A 126 7.31 1.09 4.46
C THR A 126 8.38 2.16 4.34
N GLN A 127 9.23 2.30 5.35
CA GLN A 127 10.33 3.28 5.36
C GLN A 127 11.54 2.86 4.52
N LEU A 128 11.52 1.66 3.93
CA LEU A 128 12.41 1.35 2.80
C LEU A 128 12.09 2.23 1.58
N ASN A 129 10.90 2.85 1.56
CA ASN A 129 10.39 3.72 0.50
C ASN A 129 10.41 3.04 -0.86
N ASP A 130 10.01 1.78 -0.88
CA ASP A 130 10.06 0.94 -2.05
C ASP A 130 8.78 0.11 -2.17
N GLY A 131 7.87 0.53 -3.05
CA GLY A 131 6.57 -0.12 -3.25
C GLY A 131 6.65 -1.60 -3.67
N HIS A 132 7.83 -2.05 -4.10
CA HIS A 132 8.11 -3.41 -4.51
C HIS A 132 8.75 -4.26 -3.39
N THR A 133 9.05 -3.68 -2.23
CA THR A 133 9.65 -4.38 -1.08
C THR A 133 8.91 -3.98 0.20
N ARG A 134 7.74 -4.60 0.43
CA ARG A 134 6.81 -4.19 1.49
C ARG A 134 6.14 -5.37 2.16
N TRP A 135 6.04 -5.32 3.49
CA TRP A 135 5.21 -6.23 4.28
C TRP A 135 3.81 -5.67 4.46
N PHE A 136 2.81 -6.46 4.14
CA PHE A 136 1.41 -6.16 4.40
C PHE A 136 0.78 -7.25 5.26
N PRO A 137 0.65 -7.01 6.58
CA PRO A 137 -0.09 -7.93 7.45
C PRO A 137 -1.58 -7.74 7.17
N ASP A 138 -2.24 -8.71 6.53
CA ASP A 138 -3.64 -8.57 6.12
C ASP A 138 -4.50 -8.20 7.32
N CYS A 139 -4.36 -8.94 8.43
CA CYS A 139 -5.03 -8.71 9.71
C CYS A 139 -5.11 -7.22 10.15
N TYR A 140 -4.10 -6.40 9.83
CA TYR A 140 -4.01 -5.00 10.27
C TYR A 140 -4.07 -3.97 9.13
N THR A 141 -4.08 -4.41 7.87
CA THR A 141 -4.20 -3.56 6.68
C THR A 141 -5.59 -3.54 6.06
N LEU A 142 -6.58 -4.18 6.71
CA LEU A 142 -7.99 -4.24 6.27
C LEU A 142 -8.81 -2.99 6.66
N TYR A 143 -8.18 -2.00 7.28
CA TYR A 143 -8.81 -0.72 7.60
C TYR A 143 -8.05 0.42 6.94
N GLN A 144 -8.79 1.34 6.33
CA GLN A 144 -8.30 2.65 5.92
C GLN A 144 -8.80 3.69 6.92
N ASN A 145 -7.89 4.50 7.48
CA ASN A 145 -8.26 5.50 8.47
C ASN A 145 -8.52 6.85 7.78
N ILE A 146 -9.78 7.22 7.58
CA ILE A 146 -10.17 8.38 6.76
C ILE A 146 -10.31 9.63 7.63
N LEU A 147 -9.62 10.71 7.24
CA LEU A 147 -9.77 12.05 7.79
C LEU A 147 -10.75 12.84 6.91
N PRO A 148 -11.80 13.47 7.47
CA PRO A 148 -12.74 14.30 6.70
C PRO A 148 -12.16 15.70 6.38
N ALA A 149 -10.85 15.79 6.19
CA ALA A 149 -10.12 17.02 5.85
C ALA A 149 -8.85 16.69 5.01
N PRO A 150 -9.00 16.04 3.85
CA PRO A 150 -7.89 15.79 2.94
C PRO A 150 -7.21 17.08 2.54
N VAL A 151 -5.88 17.07 2.43
CA VAL A 151 -5.09 18.27 2.15
C VAL A 151 -4.61 18.32 0.70
N VAL A 152 -4.43 19.54 0.19
CA VAL A 152 -3.99 19.84 -1.18
C VAL A 152 -2.96 20.97 -1.14
N ASN A 153 -2.06 21.00 -2.11
CA ASN A 153 -1.15 22.13 -2.34
C ASN A 153 -1.71 23.01 -3.45
N ILE A 154 -2.03 24.27 -3.14
CA ILE A 154 -2.59 25.23 -4.10
C ILE A 154 -1.84 26.55 -3.99
N GLU A 155 -1.53 27.16 -5.13
CA GLU A 155 -1.04 28.52 -5.24
C GLU A 155 -2.20 29.52 -5.31
N VAL A 156 -2.18 30.51 -4.41
CA VAL A 156 -3.12 31.63 -4.36
C VAL A 156 -2.30 32.92 -4.36
N ASP A 157 -2.58 33.81 -5.31
CA ASP A 157 -1.88 35.10 -5.47
C ASP A 157 -0.35 34.97 -5.55
N GLY A 158 0.14 33.90 -6.21
CA GLY A 158 1.57 33.62 -6.37
C GLY A 158 2.25 33.01 -5.14
N VAL A 159 1.47 32.61 -4.12
CA VAL A 159 1.98 31.98 -2.90
C VAL A 159 1.38 30.59 -2.74
N GLN A 160 2.23 29.56 -2.68
CA GLN A 160 1.79 28.20 -2.36
C GLN A 160 1.31 28.10 -0.91
N GLY A 161 0.31 27.26 -0.69
CA GLY A 161 -0.14 26.90 0.64
C GLY A 161 -0.80 25.53 0.67
N VAL A 162 -0.86 24.96 1.86
CA VAL A 162 -1.63 23.75 2.14
C VAL A 162 -3.05 24.15 2.52
N PHE A 163 -4.03 23.55 1.87
CA PHE A 163 -5.45 23.78 2.13
C PHE A 163 -6.15 22.44 2.36
N VAL A 164 -7.25 22.45 3.10
CA VAL A 164 -8.22 21.34 3.02
C VAL A 164 -8.83 21.39 1.62
N ALA A 165 -8.96 20.24 0.95
CA ALA A 165 -9.46 20.14 -0.42
C ALA A 165 -10.80 20.90 -0.55
N PRO A 166 -10.90 21.90 -1.44
CA PRO A 166 -12.09 22.74 -1.56
C PRO A 166 -13.37 21.96 -1.89
N ASP A 167 -13.24 20.82 -2.57
CA ASP A 167 -14.31 19.92 -3.01
C ASP A 167 -14.44 18.67 -2.12
N SER A 168 -13.83 18.69 -0.92
CA SER A 168 -13.87 17.57 0.03
C SER A 168 -15.29 17.16 0.42
N VAL A 169 -16.23 18.11 0.49
CA VAL A 169 -17.63 17.80 0.83
C VAL A 169 -18.26 16.93 -0.24
N GLU A 170 -18.08 17.28 -1.51
CA GLU A 170 -18.67 16.62 -2.65
C GLU A 170 -18.18 15.18 -2.77
N PHE A 171 -16.87 14.95 -2.62
CA PHE A 171 -16.32 13.60 -2.81
C PHE A 171 -16.40 12.73 -1.55
N LEU A 172 -16.25 13.27 -0.34
CA LEU A 172 -16.40 12.47 0.88
C LEU A 172 -17.86 12.08 1.14
N SER A 173 -18.84 12.88 0.69
CA SER A 173 -20.26 12.51 0.80
C SER A 173 -20.60 11.23 -0.01
N GLN A 174 -19.78 10.84 -0.99
CA GLN A 174 -19.97 9.60 -1.74
C GLN A 174 -19.66 8.34 -0.90
N LEU A 175 -19.03 8.48 0.27
CA LEU A 175 -18.79 7.37 1.20
C LEU A 175 -20.08 6.89 1.90
N GLY A 176 -21.18 7.61 1.74
CA GLY A 176 -22.52 7.20 2.17
C GLY A 176 -22.90 7.67 3.58
N ASP A 177 -24.13 7.35 3.97
CA ASP A 177 -24.77 7.86 5.19
C ASP A 177 -24.05 7.40 6.46
N GLU A 178 -23.47 6.19 6.49
CA GLU A 178 -22.71 5.71 7.66
C GLU A 178 -21.49 6.61 7.94
N PHE A 179 -20.84 7.12 6.90
CA PHE A 179 -19.70 8.04 7.05
C PHE A 179 -20.17 9.42 7.53
N THR A 180 -21.21 9.98 6.88
CA THR A 180 -21.65 11.35 7.16
C THR A 180 -22.36 11.45 8.52
N SER A 181 -23.24 10.50 8.84
CA SER A 181 -23.98 10.49 10.10
C SER A 181 -23.08 10.32 11.32
N PHE A 182 -21.95 9.63 11.22
CA PHE A 182 -20.98 9.53 12.31
C PHE A 182 -20.51 10.92 12.79
N PHE A 183 -20.19 11.83 11.86
CA PHE A 183 -19.75 13.17 12.22
C PHE A 183 -20.90 14.06 12.66
N ASP A 184 -22.10 13.88 12.09
CA ASP A 184 -23.31 14.58 12.54
C ASP A 184 -23.66 14.19 14.00
N ASP A 185 -23.60 12.90 14.35
CA ASP A 185 -23.82 12.37 15.70
C ASP A 185 -22.77 12.86 16.71
N LEU A 186 -21.53 13.05 16.25
CA LEU A 186 -20.45 13.63 17.04
C LEU A 186 -20.61 15.16 17.22
N GLY A 187 -21.50 15.80 16.45
CA GLY A 187 -21.62 17.25 16.38
C GLY A 187 -20.40 17.93 15.74
N PHE A 188 -19.66 17.20 14.90
CA PHE A 188 -18.46 17.69 14.24
C PHE A 188 -18.78 18.13 12.80
N ASP A 189 -18.95 19.44 12.61
CA ASP A 189 -19.16 20.03 11.28
C ASP A 189 -17.83 20.05 10.49
N TRP A 190 -17.53 18.93 9.83
CA TRP A 190 -16.38 18.80 8.95
C TRP A 190 -16.53 19.60 7.64
N LYS A 191 -17.77 19.85 7.21
CA LYS A 191 -18.07 20.52 5.92
C LYS A 191 -17.56 21.94 5.90
N ARG A 192 -17.57 22.64 7.04
CA ARG A 192 -17.04 24.00 7.19
C ARG A 192 -15.51 24.10 6.96
N LEU A 193 -14.79 22.98 6.99
CA LEU A 193 -13.34 22.95 6.82
C LEU A 193 -12.91 22.98 5.34
N ALA A 194 -13.82 22.68 4.41
CA ALA A 194 -13.50 22.63 2.99
C ALA A 194 -12.91 23.97 2.50
N GLY A 195 -11.75 23.91 1.85
CA GLY A 195 -11.03 25.08 1.35
C GLY A 195 -10.29 25.91 2.41
N ALA A 196 -10.33 25.51 3.69
CA ALA A 196 -9.62 26.23 4.73
C ALA A 196 -8.09 26.19 4.51
N LYS A 197 -7.41 27.31 4.77
CA LYS A 197 -5.95 27.38 4.72
C LYS A 197 -5.36 26.75 5.98
N VAL A 198 -4.55 25.71 5.81
CA VAL A 198 -3.85 25.07 6.92
C VAL A 198 -2.62 25.91 7.29
N VAL A 199 -2.45 26.17 8.58
CA VAL A 199 -1.36 26.99 9.14
C VAL A 199 -0.42 26.15 10.00
N GLU A 200 -0.93 25.09 10.61
CA GLU A 200 -0.15 24.16 11.44
C GLU A 200 -0.82 22.78 11.46
N ILE A 201 -0.03 21.71 11.48
CA ILE A 201 -0.50 20.34 11.73
C ILE A 201 0.36 19.73 12.84
N GLU A 202 -0.27 19.26 13.93
CA GLU A 202 0.44 18.66 15.07
C GLU A 202 1.62 19.50 15.60
N GLY A 203 1.44 20.83 15.69
CA GLY A 203 2.48 21.74 16.17
C GLY A 203 3.58 22.08 15.16
N ARG A 204 3.44 21.69 13.89
CA ARG A 204 4.47 21.86 12.83
C ARG A 204 3.96 22.69 11.66
N ASP A 205 4.89 23.30 10.92
CA ASP A 205 4.57 23.87 9.60
C ASP A 205 3.88 22.82 8.72
N PRO A 206 2.86 23.20 7.92
CA PRO A 206 2.12 22.23 7.11
C PRO A 206 3.02 21.43 6.15
N TYR A 207 4.05 22.05 5.56
CA TYR A 207 4.97 21.33 4.67
C TYR A 207 5.93 20.43 5.44
N ASP A 208 6.36 20.81 6.64
CA ASP A 208 7.15 19.93 7.53
C ASP A 208 6.35 18.68 7.93
N TYR A 209 5.04 18.82 8.18
CA TYR A 209 4.19 17.67 8.46
C TYR A 209 3.94 16.81 7.21
N VAL A 210 3.77 17.43 6.04
CA VAL A 210 3.70 16.71 4.76
C VAL A 210 4.98 15.89 4.52
N ASP A 211 6.16 16.49 4.70
CA ASP A 211 7.45 15.81 4.61
C ASP A 211 7.56 14.65 5.60
N PHE A 212 7.06 14.83 6.83
CA PHE A 212 6.99 13.76 7.82
C PHE A 212 6.13 12.57 7.35
N ILE A 213 4.94 12.82 6.79
CA ILE A 213 4.09 11.76 6.22
C ILE A 213 4.78 11.10 5.03
N ALA A 214 5.42 11.88 4.15
CA ALA A 214 6.17 11.37 3.02
C ALA A 214 7.31 10.42 3.43
N LYS A 215 7.93 10.65 4.58
CA LYS A 215 9.01 9.81 5.14
C LYS A 215 8.54 8.59 5.92
N THR A 216 7.36 8.66 6.53
CA THR A 216 6.93 7.64 7.51
C THR A 216 5.74 6.80 7.07
N VAL A 217 4.95 7.28 6.11
CA VAL A 217 3.71 6.64 5.66
C VAL A 217 3.72 6.35 4.15
N SER A 218 4.19 7.29 3.33
CA SER A 218 4.14 7.21 1.85
C SER A 218 5.23 6.32 1.22
N GLY A 219 5.39 5.09 1.72
CA GLY A 219 6.51 4.21 1.38
C GLY A 219 6.52 3.54 0.00
N ASN A 220 5.81 4.07 -1.00
CA ASN A 220 5.67 3.42 -2.31
C ASN A 220 6.77 3.75 -3.32
N TYR A 221 7.54 4.81 -3.09
CA TYR A 221 8.46 5.35 -4.10
C TYR A 221 9.81 5.74 -3.52
N LEU A 222 10.90 5.41 -4.22
CA LEU A 222 12.26 5.76 -3.79
C LEU A 222 12.50 7.28 -3.84
N ASP A 223 11.93 7.96 -4.84
CA ASP A 223 12.00 9.41 -4.99
C ASP A 223 11.14 10.14 -3.95
N HIS A 224 11.77 11.04 -3.20
CA HIS A 224 11.11 11.80 -2.14
C HIS A 224 10.00 12.72 -2.66
N GLY A 225 10.21 13.38 -3.80
CA GLY A 225 9.22 14.29 -4.38
C GLY A 225 7.93 13.56 -4.80
N VAL A 226 8.07 12.34 -5.33
CA VAL A 226 6.90 11.49 -5.64
C VAL A 226 6.15 11.08 -4.38
N ARG A 227 6.86 10.77 -3.27
CA ARG A 227 6.23 10.51 -1.97
C ARG A 227 5.48 11.73 -1.45
N VAL A 228 6.06 12.93 -1.53
CA VAL A 228 5.39 14.19 -1.14
C VAL A 228 4.11 14.40 -1.93
N ASN A 229 4.12 14.16 -3.24
CA ASN A 229 2.90 14.25 -4.05
C ASN A 229 1.81 13.26 -3.60
N SER A 230 2.22 12.09 -3.08
CA SER A 230 1.30 11.08 -2.58
C SER A 230 0.63 11.47 -1.25
N VAL A 231 1.20 12.41 -0.50
CA VAL A 231 0.59 12.90 0.75
C VAL A 231 -0.72 13.65 0.48
N PHE A 232 -0.77 14.40 -0.61
CA PHE A 232 -1.91 15.24 -0.99
C PHE A 232 -3.03 14.45 -1.67
N SER A 233 -4.24 15.00 -1.60
CA SER A 233 -5.39 14.54 -2.38
C SER A 233 -5.28 14.94 -3.84
N SER A 234 -5.73 14.07 -4.74
CA SER A 234 -5.58 14.24 -6.20
C SER A 234 -6.60 13.38 -6.96
N TYR A 235 -6.71 13.56 -8.27
CA TYR A 235 -7.46 12.64 -9.14
C TYR A 235 -6.58 11.50 -9.67
N ARG A 236 -7.21 10.40 -10.07
CA ARG A 236 -6.58 9.26 -10.77
C ARG A 236 -7.58 8.62 -11.73
N VAL A 237 -7.12 7.68 -12.54
CA VAL A 237 -8.00 6.66 -13.12
C VAL A 237 -7.92 5.42 -12.25
N SER A 238 -9.07 4.92 -11.80
CA SER A 238 -9.19 3.67 -11.05
C SER A 238 -10.18 2.76 -11.77
N GLY A 239 -9.73 1.55 -12.14
CA GLY A 239 -10.45 0.71 -13.08
C GLY A 239 -10.62 1.44 -14.42
N THR A 240 -11.86 1.80 -14.75
CA THR A 240 -12.20 2.52 -15.99
C THR A 240 -12.64 3.96 -15.77
N ASN A 241 -12.69 4.44 -14.52
CA ASN A 241 -13.32 5.71 -14.15
C ASN A 241 -12.31 6.73 -13.63
N PHE A 242 -12.61 8.01 -13.82
CA PHE A 242 -11.97 9.08 -13.05
C PHE A 242 -12.40 8.95 -11.58
N SER A 243 -11.42 8.97 -10.68
CA SER A 243 -11.61 8.71 -9.27
C SER A 243 -10.82 9.72 -8.42
N GLN A 244 -11.33 10.04 -7.24
CA GLN A 244 -10.64 10.81 -6.23
C GLN A 244 -9.72 9.90 -5.40
N ARG A 245 -8.49 10.35 -5.20
CA ARG A 245 -7.56 9.84 -4.18
C ARG A 245 -7.52 10.80 -3.01
N ILE A 246 -7.76 10.30 -1.80
CA ILE A 246 -7.82 11.11 -0.56
C ILE A 246 -6.44 11.63 -0.14
N GLY A 247 -5.35 10.92 -0.48
CA GLY A 247 -3.99 11.25 -0.07
C GLY A 247 -3.54 10.49 1.19
N ASP A 248 -2.23 10.26 1.33
CA ASP A 248 -1.70 9.39 2.40
C ASP A 248 -1.84 10.01 3.80
N LEU A 249 -1.93 11.34 3.91
CA LEU A 249 -2.19 12.01 5.19
C LEU A 249 -3.61 11.72 5.69
N ALA A 250 -4.58 11.78 4.78
CA ALA A 250 -6.00 11.74 5.11
C ALA A 250 -6.65 10.37 4.89
N GLY A 251 -5.92 9.41 4.33
CA GLY A 251 -6.39 8.03 4.19
C GLY A 251 -5.29 6.99 4.40
N PRO A 252 -4.45 7.07 5.45
CA PRO A 252 -3.41 6.07 5.67
C PRO A 252 -4.01 4.67 5.84
N THR A 253 -3.29 3.69 5.29
CA THR A 253 -3.50 2.28 5.56
C THR A 253 -2.99 1.98 6.97
N VAL A 254 -3.76 1.21 7.76
CA VAL A 254 -3.57 0.97 9.20
C VAL A 254 -4.14 2.10 10.09
N VAL A 255 -4.97 1.70 11.05
CA VAL A 255 -5.49 2.60 12.09
C VAL A 255 -4.46 2.75 13.20
N ARG A 256 -4.06 3.99 13.49
CA ARG A 256 -3.08 4.34 14.54
C ARG A 256 -3.46 5.56 15.36
N GLN A 257 -4.17 6.47 14.72
CA GLN A 257 -4.52 7.78 15.24
C GLN A 257 -6.04 7.95 15.21
N THR A 258 -6.56 8.61 16.23
CA THR A 258 -8.00 8.81 16.42
C THR A 258 -8.45 10.19 15.96
N SER A 259 -7.53 11.15 15.93
CA SER A 259 -7.73 12.52 15.47
C SER A 259 -6.43 13.10 14.92
N LEU A 260 -6.54 14.23 14.21
CA LEU A 260 -5.41 15.05 13.78
C LEU A 260 -5.65 16.50 14.20
N HIS A 261 -4.70 17.08 14.93
CA HIS A 261 -4.77 18.48 15.34
C HIS A 261 -4.32 19.40 14.21
N MET A 262 -5.17 20.37 13.83
CA MET A 262 -4.84 21.40 12.86
C MET A 262 -5.13 22.80 13.38
N LYS A 263 -4.26 23.75 13.03
CA LYS A 263 -4.61 25.18 13.03
C LYS A 263 -4.89 25.60 11.60
N LEU A 264 -6.06 26.21 11.38
CA LEU A 264 -6.51 26.58 10.04
C LEU A 264 -7.28 27.89 10.04
N ILE A 265 -7.41 28.49 8.86
CA ILE A 265 -8.22 29.68 8.60
C ILE A 265 -9.35 29.25 7.66
N PRO A 266 -10.60 29.15 8.16
CA PRO A 266 -11.75 28.80 7.33
C PRO A 266 -11.96 29.79 6.20
N VAL A 267 -12.63 29.35 5.14
CA VAL A 267 -12.99 30.23 4.02
C VAL A 267 -13.79 31.42 4.54
N HIS A 268 -13.48 32.63 4.04
CA HIS A 268 -14.07 33.90 4.48
C HIS A 268 -13.74 34.34 5.92
N SER A 269 -12.84 33.63 6.62
CA SER A 269 -12.29 34.05 7.91
C SER A 269 -10.92 34.70 7.76
N ARG A 270 -10.51 35.45 8.80
CA ARG A 270 -9.12 35.87 9.03
C ARG A 270 -8.56 35.35 10.36
N ALA A 271 -9.41 34.73 11.17
CA ALA A 271 -9.02 34.17 12.45
C ALA A 271 -8.50 32.76 12.24
N VAL A 272 -7.38 32.45 12.89
CA VAL A 272 -6.89 31.08 13.03
C VAL A 272 -7.75 30.40 14.09
N GLU A 273 -8.27 29.22 13.78
CA GLU A 273 -8.90 28.32 14.73
C GLU A 273 -8.06 27.07 14.92
N SER A 274 -8.19 26.44 16.08
CA SER A 274 -7.58 25.15 16.40
C SER A 274 -8.68 24.08 16.44
N VAL A 275 -8.47 23.00 15.72
CA VAL A 275 -9.47 21.94 15.53
C VAL A 275 -8.81 20.58 15.67
N ASP A 276 -9.38 19.72 16.51
CA ASP A 276 -9.05 18.30 16.54
C ASP A 276 -10.02 17.56 15.61
N ILE A 277 -9.50 17.13 14.45
CA ILE A 277 -10.31 16.52 13.40
C ILE A 277 -10.34 15.00 13.61
N PRO A 278 -11.48 14.39 13.92
CA PRO A 278 -11.57 12.95 14.18
C PRO A 278 -11.43 12.15 12.89
N PHE A 279 -10.69 11.04 12.97
CA PHE A 279 -10.67 10.03 11.91
C PHE A 279 -11.88 9.09 12.02
N LEU A 280 -12.23 8.45 10.91
CA LEU A 280 -13.19 7.35 10.84
C LEU A 280 -12.58 6.18 10.06
N ALA A 281 -12.54 4.99 10.66
CA ALA A 281 -11.92 3.83 10.03
C ALA A 281 -12.94 3.11 9.13
N ASN A 282 -12.59 2.93 7.86
CA ASN A 282 -13.33 2.18 6.85
C ASN A 282 -12.84 0.73 6.81
N TYR A 283 -13.74 -0.25 6.97
CA TYR A 283 -13.44 -1.67 6.98
C TYR A 283 -13.56 -2.30 5.59
N LEU A 284 -12.52 -3.03 5.18
CA LEU A 284 -12.35 -3.59 3.84
C LEU A 284 -12.12 -5.12 3.85
N GLY A 285 -12.24 -5.75 5.02
CA GLY A 285 -11.96 -7.17 5.20
C GLY A 285 -13.17 -8.08 5.08
N LEU A 286 -12.94 -9.37 5.34
CA LEU A 286 -13.98 -10.38 5.35
C LEU A 286 -14.88 -10.25 6.60
N PRO A 287 -16.21 -10.38 6.47
CA PRO A 287 -17.14 -10.24 7.59
C PRO A 287 -16.79 -11.10 8.81
N PHE A 288 -17.05 -10.57 10.01
CA PHE A 288 -16.81 -11.23 11.30
C PHE A 288 -17.84 -10.78 12.34
N THR A 289 -17.95 -11.52 13.45
CA THR A 289 -18.90 -11.26 14.54
C THR A 289 -18.24 -10.99 15.89
N ASP A 290 -16.99 -11.44 16.05
CA ASP A 290 -16.21 -11.40 17.29
C ASP A 290 -14.70 -11.55 16.96
N GLY A 291 -13.84 -11.50 17.97
CA GLY A 291 -12.39 -11.63 17.83
C GLY A 291 -11.96 -12.98 17.22
N PRO A 292 -12.50 -14.13 17.67
CA PRO A 292 -12.18 -15.42 17.06
C PRO A 292 -12.53 -15.52 15.58
N SER A 293 -13.72 -15.06 15.17
CA SER A 293 -14.13 -15.03 13.76
C SER A 293 -13.34 -14.00 12.94
N PHE A 294 -12.98 -12.85 13.54
CA PHE A 294 -12.07 -11.89 12.91
C PHE A 294 -10.73 -12.55 12.59
N TRP A 295 -10.12 -13.22 13.57
CA TRP A 295 -8.84 -13.90 13.38
C TRP A 295 -8.92 -14.99 12.31
N ALA A 296 -9.93 -15.86 12.41
CA ALA A 296 -10.09 -16.98 11.48
C ALA A 296 -10.31 -16.52 10.02
N ALA A 297 -11.07 -15.44 9.82
CA ALA A 297 -11.37 -14.93 8.48
C ALA A 297 -10.24 -14.07 7.91
N ASN A 298 -9.57 -13.26 8.74
CA ASN A 298 -8.73 -12.16 8.27
C ASN A 298 -7.24 -12.24 8.65
N CYS A 299 -6.87 -13.11 9.60
CA CYS A 299 -5.52 -13.11 10.18
C CYS A 299 -4.81 -14.46 10.05
N ALA A 300 -5.52 -15.57 10.16
CA ALA A 300 -4.95 -16.90 9.99
C ALA A 300 -4.57 -17.16 8.52
N ALA A 301 -3.47 -17.88 8.31
CA ALA A 301 -3.14 -18.37 6.97
C ALA A 301 -4.27 -19.26 6.42
N ASN A 302 -4.50 -19.15 5.12
CA ASN A 302 -5.51 -19.89 4.35
C ASN A 302 -4.90 -20.42 3.04
N ASP A 303 -5.71 -21.07 2.22
CA ASP A 303 -5.28 -21.70 0.95
C ASP A 303 -4.76 -20.70 -0.10
N LEU A 304 -4.96 -19.39 0.10
CA LEU A 304 -4.44 -18.33 -0.77
C LEU A 304 -3.19 -17.64 -0.19
N THR A 305 -2.84 -17.91 1.07
CA THR A 305 -1.72 -17.26 1.76
C THR A 305 -0.37 -17.70 1.21
N ASN A 306 -0.23 -18.99 0.90
CA ASN A 306 1.00 -19.59 0.40
C ASN A 306 0.81 -20.08 -1.03
N GLY A 307 1.92 -20.22 -1.74
CA GLY A 307 1.93 -20.68 -3.12
C GLY A 307 1.63 -22.17 -3.26
N VAL A 308 1.43 -22.59 -4.50
CA VAL A 308 1.09 -23.97 -4.87
C VAL A 308 2.12 -24.54 -5.85
N ASP A 309 2.19 -25.86 -5.98
CA ASP A 309 2.92 -26.48 -7.09
C ASP A 309 2.02 -26.52 -8.34
N LEU A 310 2.38 -25.73 -9.36
CA LEU A 310 1.61 -25.64 -10.60
C LEU A 310 1.72 -26.88 -11.49
N LYS A 311 2.69 -27.77 -11.27
CA LYS A 311 2.82 -29.02 -12.03
C LYS A 311 1.65 -29.99 -11.78
N GLY A 312 0.91 -29.79 -10.69
CA GLY A 312 -0.34 -30.52 -10.41
C GLY A 312 -1.52 -30.11 -11.31
N PHE A 313 -1.40 -29.02 -12.06
CA PHE A 313 -2.48 -28.44 -12.87
C PHE A 313 -2.32 -28.77 -14.36
N ARG A 314 -3.42 -28.69 -15.11
CA ARG A 314 -3.39 -28.85 -16.56
C ARG A 314 -2.94 -27.55 -17.20
N VAL A 315 -2.02 -27.65 -18.15
CA VAL A 315 -1.38 -26.49 -18.81
C VAL A 315 -2.40 -25.57 -19.50
N GLN A 316 -3.49 -26.11 -20.04
CA GLN A 316 -4.55 -25.34 -20.70
C GLN A 316 -5.33 -24.44 -19.74
N ASP A 317 -5.32 -24.77 -18.45
CA ASP A 317 -6.03 -24.03 -17.41
C ASP A 317 -5.15 -22.93 -16.81
N LEU A 318 -3.86 -22.86 -17.17
CA LEU A 318 -2.91 -21.90 -16.66
C LEU A 318 -2.78 -20.70 -17.62
N PRO A 319 -3.14 -19.47 -17.18
CA PRO A 319 -2.86 -18.28 -17.96
C PRO A 319 -1.35 -18.05 -18.05
N ARG A 320 -0.90 -17.36 -19.10
CA ARG A 320 0.48 -16.86 -19.16
C ARG A 320 0.71 -15.92 -17.99
N LYS A 321 1.71 -16.22 -17.16
CA LYS A 321 2.20 -15.36 -16.10
C LYS A 321 2.95 -14.19 -16.71
N LEU A 322 2.55 -12.98 -16.33
CA LEU A 322 3.22 -11.73 -16.72
C LEU A 322 3.49 -10.94 -15.44
N ALA A 323 4.76 -10.82 -15.07
CA ALA A 323 5.13 -10.11 -13.87
C ALA A 323 4.90 -8.59 -14.06
N LYS A 324 4.42 -7.94 -13.00
CA LYS A 324 4.12 -6.51 -12.99
C LYS A 324 5.02 -5.77 -12.02
N ALA A 325 5.33 -4.53 -12.33
CA ALA A 325 5.93 -3.55 -11.43
C ALA A 325 4.87 -2.49 -11.09
N GLU A 326 3.78 -2.92 -10.45
CA GLU A 326 2.75 -2.01 -9.95
C GLU A 326 2.82 -1.87 -8.43
N ILE A 327 2.64 -0.64 -7.95
CA ILE A 327 2.42 -0.39 -6.53
C ILE A 327 1.08 -1.02 -6.11
N ILE A 328 1.03 -1.59 -4.91
CA ILE A 328 -0.24 -1.96 -4.31
C ILE A 328 -0.71 -0.78 -3.48
N ASP A 329 -1.85 -0.24 -3.89
CA ASP A 329 -2.67 0.58 -3.01
C ASP A 329 -3.62 -0.35 -2.25
N LYS A 330 -3.18 -0.84 -1.07
CA LYS A 330 -4.04 -1.63 -0.17
C LYS A 330 -5.18 -0.80 0.43
N SER A 331 -5.23 0.51 0.18
CA SER A 331 -6.49 1.22 0.34
C SER A 331 -7.43 0.75 -0.77
N GLY A 332 -8.04 -0.42 -0.56
CA GLY A 332 -9.26 -0.81 -1.25
C GLY A 332 -10.37 0.15 -0.85
N GLY A 333 -10.23 1.45 -1.13
CA GLY A 333 -11.21 2.44 -0.73
C GLY A 333 -12.55 2.13 -1.37
N ASN A 334 -13.64 2.46 -0.68
CA ASN A 334 -14.91 2.65 -1.35
C ASN A 334 -14.66 3.65 -2.49
N GLY A 335 -14.83 3.23 -3.74
CA GLY A 335 -14.42 4.00 -4.90
C GLY A 335 -15.07 5.37 -4.89
N ILE A 336 -14.28 6.41 -4.65
CA ILE A 336 -14.75 7.80 -4.72
C ILE A 336 -14.60 8.25 -6.16
N ASN A 337 -15.71 8.56 -6.82
CA ASN A 337 -15.66 9.10 -8.17
C ASN A 337 -15.20 10.55 -8.12
N LEU A 338 -14.50 10.99 -9.16
CA LEU A 338 -14.25 12.42 -9.35
C LEU A 338 -15.62 13.10 -9.64
N PRO A 339 -16.15 13.97 -8.75
CA PRO A 339 -17.52 14.46 -8.92
C PRO A 339 -17.61 15.50 -10.05
N PRO A 340 -18.78 15.67 -10.70
CA PRO A 340 -19.03 16.86 -11.51
C PRO A 340 -18.86 18.15 -10.68
N PRO A 341 -18.34 19.25 -11.24
CA PRO A 341 -18.01 19.49 -12.65
C PRO A 341 -16.56 19.14 -13.03
N PHE A 342 -15.85 18.35 -12.23
CA PHE A 342 -14.41 18.12 -12.38
C PHE A 342 -14.01 17.12 -13.47
N LEU A 343 -14.98 16.41 -14.05
CA LEU A 343 -14.76 15.51 -15.19
C LEU A 343 -14.45 16.32 -16.46
N PRO A 344 -13.58 15.82 -17.36
CA PRO A 344 -13.40 16.40 -18.69
C PRO A 344 -14.74 16.51 -19.43
N ASN A 345 -14.99 17.67 -20.06
CA ASN A 345 -16.18 17.91 -20.87
C ASN A 345 -15.94 17.61 -22.37
N THR A 346 -14.68 17.41 -22.74
CA THR A 346 -14.26 17.03 -24.09
C THR A 346 -14.64 15.57 -24.37
N THR A 347 -15.17 15.31 -25.56
CA THR A 347 -15.49 13.95 -26.00
C THR A 347 -14.21 13.13 -26.16
N SER A 348 -14.19 11.94 -25.58
CA SER A 348 -13.09 11.00 -25.74
C SER A 348 -12.97 10.48 -27.17
N VAL A 349 -11.75 10.18 -27.62
CA VAL A 349 -11.48 9.57 -28.93
C VAL A 349 -11.40 8.04 -28.84
N PRO A 350 -11.43 7.29 -29.97
CA PRO A 350 -11.15 5.85 -29.96
C PRO A 350 -9.85 5.52 -29.22
N GLY A 351 -9.81 4.37 -28.54
CA GLY A 351 -8.70 4.01 -27.64
C GLY A 351 -8.79 4.63 -26.24
N SER A 352 -9.95 5.17 -25.86
CA SER A 352 -10.23 5.66 -24.49
C SER A 352 -10.94 4.61 -23.64
N GLU A 353 -10.45 3.38 -23.68
CA GLU A 353 -11.00 2.25 -22.93
C GLU A 353 -10.07 1.85 -21.77
N GLY A 354 -10.63 1.15 -20.78
CA GLY A 354 -9.85 0.68 -19.64
C GLY A 354 -9.16 1.83 -18.90
N VAL A 355 -7.85 1.66 -18.72
CA VAL A 355 -6.94 2.56 -17.98
C VAL A 355 -6.46 3.77 -18.80
N ILE A 356 -6.83 3.87 -20.08
CA ILE A 356 -6.44 4.97 -20.98
C ILE A 356 -7.65 5.89 -21.20
N LYS A 357 -7.45 7.21 -21.06
CA LYS A 357 -8.42 8.24 -21.43
C LYS A 357 -7.79 9.21 -22.42
N SER A 358 -8.29 9.23 -23.65
CA SER A 358 -7.70 10.00 -24.74
C SER A 358 -8.64 11.08 -25.25
N PHE A 359 -8.12 12.29 -25.46
CA PHE A 359 -8.89 13.47 -25.85
C PHE A 359 -8.14 14.30 -26.90
N ILE A 360 -8.86 15.13 -27.64
CA ILE A 360 -8.28 16.22 -28.44
C ILE A 360 -8.76 17.53 -27.79
N LEU A 361 -7.83 18.36 -27.34
CA LEU A 361 -8.15 19.61 -26.66
C LEU A 361 -8.86 20.61 -27.60
N PRO A 362 -9.55 21.63 -27.06
CA PRO A 362 -10.28 22.62 -27.86
C PRO A 362 -9.43 23.40 -28.89
N ASP A 363 -8.10 23.41 -28.74
CA ASP A 363 -7.18 24.00 -29.72
C ASP A 363 -7.12 23.24 -31.06
N ASN A 364 -7.67 22.01 -31.11
CA ASN A 364 -7.61 21.05 -32.22
C ASN A 364 -6.19 20.71 -32.68
N LYS A 365 -5.18 20.97 -31.84
CA LYS A 365 -3.76 20.71 -32.12
C LYS A 365 -3.15 19.74 -31.14
N THR A 366 -3.67 19.67 -29.93
CA THR A 366 -3.13 18.87 -28.82
C THR A 366 -3.99 17.64 -28.57
N GLY A 367 -3.37 16.46 -28.72
CA GLY A 367 -3.91 15.20 -28.23
C GLY A 367 -3.43 14.97 -26.80
N VAL A 368 -4.29 14.42 -25.95
CA VAL A 368 -3.96 14.01 -24.58
C VAL A 368 -4.22 12.53 -24.45
N MET A 369 -3.28 11.79 -23.86
CA MET A 369 -3.50 10.44 -23.35
C MET A 369 -3.22 10.43 -21.85
N PHE A 370 -4.28 10.33 -21.05
CA PHE A 370 -4.15 10.04 -19.63
C PHE A 370 -4.07 8.53 -19.42
N LEU A 371 -2.88 8.10 -19.02
CA LEU A 371 -2.49 6.72 -18.78
C LEU A 371 -2.54 6.47 -17.27
N GLY A 372 -3.67 5.95 -16.78
CA GLY A 372 -3.88 5.70 -15.36
C GLY A 372 -3.06 4.55 -14.78
N SER A 373 -2.65 3.62 -15.63
CA SER A 373 -1.84 2.45 -15.28
C SER A 373 -1.24 1.84 -16.55
N PHE A 374 -0.13 1.12 -16.40
CA PHE A 374 0.40 0.19 -17.39
C PHE A 374 -0.06 -1.26 -17.11
N ALA A 375 -1.10 -1.46 -16.32
CA ALA A 375 -1.73 -2.75 -16.07
C ALA A 375 -3.06 -2.87 -16.85
N GLY A 376 -3.93 -3.77 -16.40
CA GLY A 376 -5.17 -4.11 -17.10
C GLY A 376 -4.97 -5.19 -18.15
N ASP A 377 -5.71 -5.09 -19.26
CA ASP A 377 -5.60 -6.03 -20.37
C ASP A 377 -4.41 -5.66 -21.25
N PHE A 378 -3.44 -6.57 -21.34
CA PHE A 378 -2.15 -6.36 -21.98
C PHE A 378 -2.25 -6.09 -23.49
N ASP A 379 -3.08 -6.87 -24.20
CA ASP A 379 -3.23 -6.75 -25.64
C ASP A 379 -4.15 -5.56 -25.98
N ARG A 380 -5.18 -5.35 -25.17
CA ARG A 380 -6.11 -4.24 -25.34
C ARG A 380 -5.43 -2.89 -25.15
N PHE A 381 -4.54 -2.75 -24.16
CA PHE A 381 -3.75 -1.53 -23.97
C PHE A 381 -3.01 -1.16 -25.26
N GLN A 382 -2.33 -2.11 -25.90
CA GLN A 382 -1.59 -1.86 -27.14
C GLN A 382 -2.54 -1.45 -28.28
N ALA A 383 -3.68 -2.13 -28.41
CA ALA A 383 -4.71 -1.78 -29.40
C ALA A 383 -5.28 -0.37 -29.17
N ASP A 384 -5.52 0.01 -27.92
CA ASP A 384 -6.07 1.31 -27.55
C ASP A 384 -5.07 2.45 -27.81
N VAL A 385 -3.77 2.24 -27.54
CA VAL A 385 -2.71 3.19 -27.93
C VAL A 385 -2.71 3.40 -29.44
N VAL A 386 -2.74 2.33 -30.24
CA VAL A 386 -2.79 2.42 -31.71
C VAL A 386 -4.03 3.17 -32.19
N ALA A 387 -5.20 2.89 -31.59
CA ALA A 387 -6.45 3.54 -31.93
C ALA A 387 -6.45 5.05 -31.60
N ALA A 388 -5.92 5.43 -30.43
CA ALA A 388 -5.80 6.83 -30.00
C ALA A 388 -4.88 7.62 -30.93
N ILE A 389 -3.68 7.10 -31.21
CA ILE A 389 -2.73 7.76 -32.12
C ILE A 389 -3.28 7.85 -33.55
N SER A 390 -3.98 6.82 -34.03
CA SER A 390 -4.64 6.86 -35.34
C SER A 390 -5.73 7.95 -35.39
N ALA A 391 -6.49 8.13 -34.31
CA ALA A 391 -7.51 9.19 -34.21
C ALA A 391 -6.86 10.58 -34.21
N PHE A 392 -5.75 10.76 -33.49
CA PHE A 392 -4.98 12.00 -33.48
C PHE A 392 -4.41 12.34 -34.87
N GLN A 393 -3.82 11.36 -35.57
CA GLN A 393 -3.32 11.54 -36.94
C GLN A 393 -4.43 11.95 -37.91
N LYS A 394 -5.61 11.30 -37.83
CA LYS A 394 -6.78 11.64 -38.65
C LYS A 394 -7.27 13.07 -38.38
N ALA A 395 -7.19 13.51 -37.13
CA ALA A 395 -7.53 14.87 -36.73
C ALA A 395 -6.42 15.91 -36.98
N LYS A 396 -5.25 15.47 -37.48
CA LYS A 396 -4.07 16.32 -37.71
C LYS A 396 -3.54 16.99 -36.44
N VAL A 397 -3.68 16.31 -35.31
CA VAL A 397 -3.00 16.66 -34.05
C VAL A 397 -1.49 16.74 -34.31
N SER A 398 -0.85 17.75 -33.74
CA SER A 398 0.59 18.02 -33.91
C SER A 398 1.36 18.10 -32.59
N GLN A 399 0.65 18.03 -31.47
CA GLN A 399 1.17 18.09 -30.10
C GLN A 399 0.57 16.93 -29.30
N LEU A 400 1.37 16.29 -28.46
CA LEU A 400 0.93 15.17 -27.61
C LEU A 400 1.31 15.45 -26.16
N LEU A 401 0.33 15.33 -25.26
CA LEU A 401 0.53 15.27 -23.82
C LEU A 401 0.24 13.85 -23.34
N LEU A 402 1.17 13.28 -22.59
CA LEU A 402 0.96 12.07 -21.81
C LEU A 402 0.79 12.45 -20.34
N ASP A 403 -0.38 12.19 -19.78
CA ASP A 403 -0.63 12.37 -18.35
C ASP A 403 -0.39 11.02 -17.65
N LEU A 404 0.55 10.98 -16.71
CA LEU A 404 0.91 9.82 -15.88
C LEU A 404 0.59 10.06 -14.39
N THR A 405 -0.22 11.08 -14.09
CA THR A 405 -0.60 11.44 -12.72
C THR A 405 -1.22 10.24 -12.02
N ASN A 406 -0.66 9.86 -10.85
CA ASN A 406 -1.07 8.68 -10.08
C ASN A 406 -1.02 7.35 -10.84
N ASN A 407 -0.19 7.23 -11.89
CA ASN A 407 0.07 5.95 -12.53
C ASN A 407 0.94 5.07 -11.63
N GLY A 408 0.36 3.97 -11.15
CA GLY A 408 1.01 3.05 -10.21
C GLY A 408 2.02 2.09 -10.84
N GLY A 409 2.25 2.15 -12.16
CA GLY A 409 3.03 1.17 -12.89
C GLY A 409 2.17 0.08 -13.53
N GLY A 410 2.73 -1.12 -13.68
CA GLY A 410 2.06 -2.25 -14.35
C GLY A 410 3.06 -3.13 -15.09
N PHE A 411 2.71 -3.57 -16.30
CA PHE A 411 3.61 -4.33 -17.14
C PHE A 411 4.69 -3.42 -17.73
N VAL A 412 5.95 -3.65 -17.36
CA VAL A 412 7.10 -2.91 -17.90
C VAL A 412 7.12 -2.95 -19.45
N CYS A 413 6.72 -4.07 -20.04
CA CYS A 413 6.64 -4.25 -21.48
C CYS A 413 5.61 -3.31 -22.16
N LEU A 414 4.56 -2.85 -21.46
CA LEU A 414 3.63 -1.87 -22.02
C LEU A 414 4.21 -0.44 -22.00
N GLY A 415 5.02 -0.11 -20.98
CA GLY A 415 5.81 1.12 -20.97
C GLY A 415 6.82 1.15 -22.11
N GLN A 416 7.54 0.04 -22.31
CA GLN A 416 8.47 -0.12 -23.43
C GLN A 416 7.75 -0.03 -24.79
N PHE A 417 6.59 -0.70 -24.93
CA PHE A 417 5.78 -0.63 -26.14
C PHE A 417 5.37 0.82 -26.46
N LEU A 418 4.80 1.54 -25.48
CA LEU A 418 4.36 2.92 -25.70
C LEU A 418 5.53 3.81 -26.11
N HIS A 419 6.67 3.69 -25.42
CA HIS A 419 7.88 4.43 -25.78
C HIS A 419 8.29 4.15 -27.23
N GLN A 420 8.49 2.88 -27.61
CA GLN A 420 8.91 2.49 -28.96
C GLN A 420 7.90 2.90 -30.04
N TYR A 421 6.60 2.84 -29.72
CA TYR A 421 5.53 3.21 -30.62
C TYR A 421 5.56 4.71 -30.95
N LEU A 422 5.81 5.57 -29.96
CA LEU A 422 5.89 7.02 -30.13
C LEU A 422 7.24 7.48 -30.70
N SER A 423 8.33 6.86 -30.26
CA SER A 423 9.70 7.22 -30.64
C SER A 423 10.06 6.74 -32.05
N GLY A 424 9.36 5.71 -32.54
CA GLY A 424 9.73 4.97 -33.74
C GLY A 424 10.96 4.07 -33.51
N SER A 425 11.21 3.18 -34.47
CA SER A 425 12.26 2.14 -34.40
C SER A 425 13.69 2.68 -34.58
N GLN A 426 13.86 3.98 -34.85
CA GLN A 426 15.15 4.62 -35.05
C GLN A 426 15.72 5.25 -33.78
N ILE A 427 14.88 5.47 -32.76
CA ILE A 427 15.37 5.87 -31.45
C ILE A 427 15.99 4.63 -30.79
N GLY A 428 17.20 4.81 -30.30
CA GLY A 428 18.05 3.73 -29.80
C GLY A 428 17.49 3.02 -28.56
N TYR A 429 18.39 2.30 -27.90
CA TYR A 429 18.14 1.47 -26.73
C TYR A 429 17.25 2.13 -25.64
N PRO A 430 16.10 1.53 -25.28
CA PRO A 430 15.14 2.12 -24.32
C PRO A 430 15.49 1.91 -22.83
N GLY A 431 16.69 1.42 -22.49
CA GLY A 431 17.12 1.32 -21.09
C GLY A 431 16.90 -0.01 -20.36
N PHE A 432 16.43 -1.08 -21.03
CA PHE A 432 16.00 -2.34 -20.35
C PHE A 432 16.96 -3.56 -20.42
N VAL A 433 18.09 -3.48 -21.10
CA VAL A 433 19.20 -4.44 -21.01
C VAL A 433 19.89 -4.24 -19.66
N SER A 434 19.91 -5.31 -18.87
CA SER A 434 20.55 -5.34 -17.57
C SER A 434 21.51 -6.52 -17.46
N THR A 435 22.50 -6.41 -16.58
CA THR A 435 23.18 -7.58 -16.04
C THR A 435 22.42 -8.06 -14.82
N ASN A 436 22.16 -9.37 -14.74
CA ASN A 436 21.41 -9.94 -13.62
C ASN A 436 22.36 -10.59 -12.62
N ARG A 437 22.23 -10.24 -11.34
CA ARG A 437 22.88 -10.94 -10.22
C ARG A 437 21.83 -11.76 -9.49
N ALA A 438 22.19 -12.94 -9.01
CA ALA A 438 21.24 -13.85 -8.36
C ALA A 438 21.88 -14.52 -7.15
N ASN A 439 21.09 -14.67 -6.07
CA ASN A 439 21.48 -15.48 -4.93
C ASN A 439 21.49 -16.99 -5.28
N PRO A 440 22.02 -17.87 -4.42
CA PRO A 440 22.05 -19.31 -4.69
C PRO A 440 20.66 -19.92 -4.95
N LEU A 441 19.63 -19.56 -4.18
CA LEU A 441 18.29 -20.13 -4.34
C LEU A 441 17.66 -19.74 -5.69
N ALA A 442 17.78 -18.48 -6.10
CA ALA A 442 17.33 -17.97 -7.40
C ALA A 442 18.00 -18.73 -8.55
N GLN A 443 19.30 -19.02 -8.44
CA GLN A 443 20.01 -19.85 -9.41
C GLN A 443 19.46 -21.29 -9.43
N THR A 444 19.20 -21.87 -8.26
CA THR A 444 18.60 -23.22 -8.14
C THR A 444 17.20 -23.27 -8.75
N ILE A 445 16.35 -22.27 -8.51
CA ILE A 445 15.00 -22.17 -9.10
C ILE A 445 15.10 -22.14 -10.63
N VAL A 446 15.89 -21.22 -11.18
CA VAL A 446 16.01 -21.08 -12.64
C VAL A 446 16.62 -22.34 -13.28
N ALA A 447 17.61 -22.95 -12.65
CA ALA A 447 18.17 -24.22 -13.13
C ALA A 447 17.12 -25.34 -13.15
N ALA A 448 16.32 -25.46 -12.09
CA ALA A 448 15.23 -26.43 -12.02
C ALA A 448 14.15 -26.15 -13.07
N ASP A 449 13.75 -24.89 -13.28
CA ASP A 449 12.78 -24.50 -14.31
C ASP A 449 13.25 -24.91 -15.71
N ILE A 450 14.54 -24.71 -16.02
CA ILE A 450 15.17 -25.14 -17.28
C ILE A 450 15.16 -26.67 -17.41
N ASP A 451 15.61 -27.39 -16.38
CA ASP A 451 15.70 -28.85 -16.39
C ASP A 451 14.32 -29.51 -16.54
N LEU A 452 13.28 -28.88 -15.97
CA LEU A 452 11.89 -29.30 -16.06
C LEU A 452 11.21 -28.85 -17.37
N GLY A 453 11.83 -27.96 -18.15
CA GLY A 453 11.27 -27.40 -19.37
C GLY A 453 10.01 -26.57 -19.13
N LEU A 454 9.95 -25.85 -18.00
CA LEU A 454 8.81 -24.99 -17.67
C LEU A 454 8.78 -23.74 -18.58
N ASP A 455 7.57 -23.27 -18.89
CA ASP A 455 7.34 -22.07 -19.70
C ASP A 455 6.58 -20.99 -18.89
N ALA A 456 6.29 -19.86 -19.54
CA ALA A 456 5.64 -18.72 -18.89
C ALA A 456 4.24 -19.00 -18.35
N ARG A 457 3.68 -20.21 -18.48
CA ARG A 457 2.43 -20.62 -17.78
C ARG A 457 2.69 -21.15 -16.38
N PHE A 458 3.91 -21.60 -16.10
CA PHE A 458 4.31 -22.19 -14.82
C PHE A 458 5.15 -21.24 -13.98
N THR A 459 6.08 -20.51 -14.60
CA THR A 459 7.10 -19.70 -13.90
C THR A 459 7.22 -18.31 -14.51
N PHE A 460 7.64 -17.35 -13.70
CA PHE A 460 7.96 -16.00 -14.15
C PHE A 460 9.35 -15.91 -14.80
N TYR A 461 10.26 -16.86 -14.52
CA TYR A 461 11.68 -16.84 -14.91
C TYR A 461 12.01 -17.68 -16.15
N THR A 462 11.14 -17.67 -17.14
CA THR A 462 11.35 -18.40 -18.39
C THR A 462 11.82 -17.49 -19.52
N ALA A 463 12.53 -18.04 -20.51
CA ALA A 463 13.11 -17.27 -21.61
C ALA A 463 12.04 -16.58 -22.49
N ASP A 464 10.80 -17.07 -22.48
CA ASP A 464 9.65 -16.50 -23.19
C ASP A 464 8.86 -15.48 -22.36
N ASN A 465 9.31 -15.16 -21.14
CA ASN A 465 8.66 -14.19 -20.26
C ASN A 465 9.33 -12.80 -20.26
N CYS A 466 8.53 -11.79 -19.94
CA CYS A 466 8.86 -10.37 -19.97
C CYS A 466 9.41 -9.91 -18.60
N MET A 467 10.43 -10.59 -18.07
CA MET A 467 11.06 -10.21 -16.79
C MET A 467 12.44 -9.57 -17.01
N ALA A 468 12.59 -8.33 -16.53
CA ALA A 468 13.80 -7.52 -16.65
C ALA A 468 14.58 -7.42 -15.33
N GLY A 469 14.22 -8.23 -14.32
CA GLY A 469 14.84 -8.26 -13.00
C GLY A 469 14.31 -7.24 -11.98
N ASN A 470 13.24 -6.52 -12.32
CA ASN A 470 12.66 -5.45 -11.49
C ASN A 470 11.17 -5.66 -11.14
N GLN A 471 10.51 -6.62 -11.76
CA GLN A 471 9.10 -6.92 -11.54
C GLN A 471 8.89 -7.52 -10.15
N VAL A 472 7.72 -7.25 -9.56
CA VAL A 472 7.35 -7.68 -8.22
C VAL A 472 6.79 -9.09 -8.28
N LEU A 473 7.21 -9.92 -7.32
CA LEU A 473 6.45 -11.09 -6.94
C LEU A 473 5.78 -10.81 -5.60
N GLU A 474 4.50 -11.16 -5.52
CA GLU A 474 3.85 -11.29 -4.23
C GLU A 474 4.40 -12.55 -3.53
N TRP A 475 4.26 -12.65 -2.21
CA TRP A 475 4.78 -13.81 -1.46
C TRP A 475 4.26 -15.14 -2.04
N THR A 476 2.96 -15.20 -2.34
CA THR A 476 2.32 -16.39 -2.92
C THR A 476 2.89 -16.77 -4.29
N ASP A 477 3.31 -15.78 -5.08
CA ASP A 477 3.96 -16.02 -6.37
C ASP A 477 5.34 -16.62 -6.16
N LEU A 478 6.19 -16.02 -5.31
CA LEU A 478 7.52 -16.54 -5.00
C LEU A 478 7.48 -17.96 -4.44
N ASP A 479 6.57 -18.23 -3.50
CA ASP A 479 6.41 -19.56 -2.94
C ASP A 479 5.90 -20.58 -3.98
N THR A 480 5.07 -20.12 -4.92
CA THR A 480 4.64 -20.92 -6.09
C THR A 480 5.82 -21.25 -7.00
N GLU A 481 6.72 -20.30 -7.26
CA GLU A 481 7.95 -20.56 -8.04
C GLU A 481 8.80 -21.65 -7.36
N ILE A 482 9.04 -21.53 -6.05
CA ILE A 482 9.84 -22.48 -5.27
C ILE A 482 9.21 -23.89 -5.27
N LYS A 483 7.89 -23.98 -5.05
CA LYS A 483 7.17 -25.26 -5.03
C LYS A 483 7.10 -25.91 -6.41
N THR A 484 6.84 -25.11 -7.45
CA THR A 484 6.79 -25.58 -8.85
C THR A 484 8.16 -26.06 -9.33
N ALA A 485 9.24 -25.36 -8.97
CA ALA A 485 10.62 -25.80 -9.21
C ALA A 485 11.00 -27.06 -8.39
N GLY A 486 10.25 -27.40 -7.34
CA GLY A 486 10.50 -28.56 -6.49
C GLY A 486 11.68 -28.37 -5.52
N VAL A 487 11.96 -27.13 -5.13
CA VAL A 487 13.15 -26.76 -4.34
C VAL A 487 12.80 -26.25 -2.95
N LYS A 488 11.61 -26.59 -2.44
CA LYS A 488 11.12 -26.16 -1.11
C LYS A 488 11.95 -26.70 0.06
N ASP A 489 12.66 -27.82 -0.15
CA ASP A 489 13.55 -28.41 0.85
C ASP A 489 14.95 -27.73 0.89
N ASP A 490 15.22 -26.73 0.03
CA ASP A 490 16.46 -25.94 0.09
C ASP A 490 16.54 -25.17 1.42
N PRO A 491 17.67 -25.17 2.14
CA PRO A 491 17.81 -24.49 3.43
C PRO A 491 17.64 -22.97 3.36
N HIS A 492 17.71 -22.37 2.17
CA HIS A 492 17.46 -20.94 1.94
C HIS A 492 16.01 -20.67 1.52
N ALA A 493 15.19 -21.69 1.25
CA ALA A 493 13.79 -21.49 0.89
C ALA A 493 13.02 -20.89 2.10
N PRO A 494 12.28 -19.79 1.91
CA PRO A 494 11.43 -19.26 2.97
C PRO A 494 10.36 -20.29 3.38
N PRO A 495 10.05 -20.45 4.68
CA PRO A 495 8.96 -21.32 5.11
C PRO A 495 7.59 -20.75 4.70
N ASP A 496 6.57 -21.61 4.65
CA ASP A 496 5.18 -21.18 4.50
C ASP A 496 4.78 -20.25 5.65
N LEU A 497 4.06 -19.18 5.34
CA LEU A 497 3.51 -18.26 6.32
C LEU A 497 2.37 -18.93 7.10
N LEU A 498 2.38 -18.72 8.42
CA LEU A 498 1.34 -19.18 9.36
C LEU A 498 0.25 -18.12 9.62
N VAL A 499 0.42 -16.93 9.03
CA VAL A 499 -0.53 -15.80 9.11
C VAL A 499 -0.88 -15.31 7.71
N SER A 500 -2.10 -14.79 7.53
CA SER A 500 -2.47 -14.08 6.31
C SER A 500 -1.66 -12.79 6.23
N GLY A 501 -0.79 -12.73 5.24
CA GLY A 501 0.06 -11.60 4.98
C GLY A 501 0.72 -11.76 3.64
N ASN A 502 1.21 -10.64 3.12
CA ASN A 502 1.90 -10.63 1.86
C ASN A 502 3.20 -9.84 2.02
N PHE A 503 4.32 -10.50 1.75
CA PHE A 503 5.59 -9.83 1.58
C PHE A 503 5.86 -9.67 0.08
N ARG A 504 5.73 -8.44 -0.41
CA ARG A 504 6.06 -8.11 -1.80
C ARG A 504 7.57 -8.01 -1.91
N HIS A 505 8.14 -8.67 -2.89
CA HIS A 505 9.55 -8.55 -3.18
C HIS A 505 9.81 -8.72 -4.68
N ASN A 506 10.55 -7.79 -5.27
CA ASN A 506 11.19 -8.02 -6.55
C ASN A 506 12.58 -8.61 -6.29
N TRP A 507 13.05 -9.53 -7.14
CA TRP A 507 14.36 -10.18 -6.92
C TRP A 507 15.56 -9.23 -7.02
N ARG A 508 15.37 -7.91 -7.26
CA ARG A 508 16.44 -6.88 -7.27
C ARG A 508 17.72 -7.42 -7.87
N THR A 509 17.64 -7.87 -9.12
CA THR A 509 18.76 -8.56 -9.79
C THR A 509 19.39 -7.70 -10.87
N ALA A 510 18.65 -6.73 -11.42
CA ALA A 510 19.05 -5.94 -12.58
C ALA A 510 20.00 -4.76 -12.27
N TRP A 511 21.19 -4.81 -12.87
CA TRP A 511 22.18 -3.74 -12.88
C TRP A 511 22.27 -3.08 -14.25
N SER A 512 22.66 -1.81 -14.27
CA SER A 512 22.84 -1.07 -15.51
C SER A 512 23.89 -1.75 -16.38
N PHE A 513 23.55 -1.97 -17.64
CA PHE A 513 24.51 -2.47 -18.63
C PHE A 513 25.63 -1.46 -18.91
N PHE A 514 25.39 -0.16 -18.71
CA PHE A 514 26.39 0.88 -18.94
C PHE A 514 27.30 1.12 -17.74
N ASP A 515 26.81 0.86 -16.53
CA ASP A 515 27.59 0.86 -15.29
C ASP A 515 27.10 -0.27 -14.38
N GLU A 516 27.83 -1.39 -14.38
CA GLU A 516 27.46 -2.56 -13.59
C GLU A 516 27.57 -2.33 -12.07
N ASN A 517 27.98 -1.15 -11.60
CA ASN A 517 27.96 -0.75 -10.19
C ASN A 517 26.72 0.05 -9.79
N VAL A 518 25.79 0.31 -10.72
CA VAL A 518 24.54 1.05 -10.47
C VAL A 518 23.35 0.16 -10.80
N PRO A 519 22.44 -0.13 -9.85
CA PRO A 519 21.21 -0.83 -10.17
C PRO A 519 20.26 0.05 -10.99
N ILE A 520 19.55 -0.52 -11.97
CA ILE A 520 18.71 0.26 -12.91
C ILE A 520 17.52 0.97 -12.25
N ALA A 521 17.21 0.67 -10.99
CA ALA A 521 16.12 1.30 -10.23
C ALA A 521 16.51 2.61 -9.55
N TYR A 522 17.81 2.96 -9.54
CA TYR A 522 18.35 4.13 -8.82
C TYR A 522 18.82 5.20 -9.80
N GLU A 523 17.94 5.57 -10.73
CA GLU A 523 18.10 6.70 -11.64
C GLU A 523 16.93 7.66 -11.42
N SER A 524 17.23 8.96 -11.28
CA SER A 524 16.22 10.01 -11.12
C SER A 524 16.51 11.15 -12.09
N GLU A 525 15.57 11.38 -13.00
CA GLU A 525 15.58 12.54 -13.88
C GLU A 525 14.62 13.59 -13.34
N LEU A 526 15.13 14.80 -13.06
CA LEU A 526 14.30 15.89 -12.59
C LEU A 526 13.41 16.42 -13.72
N PRO A 527 12.18 16.86 -13.41
CA PRO A 527 11.31 17.45 -14.42
C PRO A 527 11.92 18.75 -14.97
N THR A 528 11.87 18.91 -16.29
CA THR A 528 12.33 20.14 -16.98
C THR A 528 11.48 21.36 -16.62
N PHE A 529 10.19 21.15 -16.29
CA PHE A 529 9.24 22.18 -15.92
C PHE A 529 8.50 21.79 -14.64
N ARG A 530 8.21 22.77 -13.78
CA ARG A 530 7.41 22.59 -12.57
C ARG A 530 6.32 23.65 -12.56
N PHE A 531 5.08 23.20 -12.44
CA PHE A 531 3.91 24.07 -12.37
C PHE A 531 3.17 23.83 -11.06
N ASN A 532 2.70 24.90 -10.44
CA ASN A 532 1.92 24.81 -9.21
C ASN A 532 0.45 24.65 -9.57
N TYR A 533 -0.27 23.82 -8.81
CA TYR A 533 -1.72 23.78 -8.92
C TYR A 533 -2.31 25.11 -8.44
N THR A 534 -3.32 25.60 -9.16
CA THR A 534 -4.14 26.73 -8.76
C THR A 534 -5.56 26.23 -8.50
N ALA A 535 -6.45 27.09 -8.01
CA ALA A 535 -7.88 26.75 -7.92
C ALA A 535 -8.53 26.38 -9.27
N GLU A 536 -7.91 26.78 -10.39
CA GLU A 536 -8.38 26.50 -11.75
C GLU A 536 -7.90 25.15 -12.28
N THR A 537 -6.71 24.70 -11.87
CA THR A 537 -6.08 23.47 -12.39
C THR A 537 -6.12 22.30 -11.41
N TYR A 538 -6.25 22.56 -10.10
CA TYR A 538 -6.41 21.52 -9.10
C TYR A 538 -7.67 20.69 -9.38
N ASN A 539 -7.50 19.36 -9.36
CA ASN A 539 -8.55 18.37 -9.53
C ASN A 539 -9.39 18.49 -10.82
N LYS A 540 -8.91 19.24 -11.81
CA LYS A 540 -9.61 19.51 -13.08
C LYS A 540 -8.71 19.06 -14.25
N PRO A 541 -8.72 17.78 -14.63
CA PRO A 541 -7.74 17.22 -15.56
C PRO A 541 -7.70 17.99 -16.89
N GLN A 542 -8.86 18.32 -17.46
CA GLN A 542 -8.91 19.08 -18.72
C GLN A 542 -8.30 20.49 -18.59
N ALA A 543 -8.62 21.22 -17.51
CA ALA A 543 -8.04 22.55 -17.30
C ALA A 543 -6.53 22.48 -17.08
N LEU A 544 -6.04 21.44 -16.40
CA LEU A 544 -4.62 21.18 -16.25
C LEU A 544 -3.95 20.91 -17.62
N TRP A 545 -4.56 20.10 -18.48
CA TRP A 545 -4.01 19.79 -19.80
C TRP A 545 -3.99 21.02 -20.72
N GLU A 546 -5.07 21.81 -20.72
CA GLU A 546 -5.15 23.07 -21.48
C GLU A 546 -4.09 24.07 -20.99
N PHE A 547 -3.90 24.18 -19.67
CA PHE A 547 -2.83 24.98 -19.09
C PHE A 547 -1.44 24.47 -19.53
N ALA A 548 -1.18 23.17 -19.39
CA ALA A 548 0.10 22.57 -19.76
C ALA A 548 0.42 22.75 -21.25
N ALA A 549 -0.57 22.52 -22.13
CA ALA A 549 -0.41 22.71 -23.57
C ALA A 549 0.04 24.14 -23.90
N LYS A 550 -0.62 25.13 -23.29
CA LYS A 550 -0.28 26.55 -23.46
C LYS A 550 1.12 26.89 -22.95
N GLN A 551 1.55 26.31 -21.82
CA GLN A 551 2.88 26.57 -21.27
C GLN A 551 3.99 25.90 -22.11
N LEU A 552 3.74 24.71 -22.63
CA LEU A 552 4.76 23.89 -23.29
C LEU A 552 4.88 24.16 -24.79
N PHE A 553 3.77 24.49 -25.46
CA PHE A 553 3.74 24.59 -26.92
C PHE A 553 3.44 26.01 -27.46
N GLY A 554 3.07 26.96 -26.60
CA GLY A 554 2.62 28.30 -26.99
C GLY A 554 1.18 28.32 -27.50
#